data_AF-A0A450U7F0-F1
#
_entry.id   AF-A0A450U7F0-F1
#
_cell.length_a   1.000
_cell.length_b   1.000
_cell.length_c   1.000
_cell.angle_alpha   90.00
_cell.angle_beta   90.00
_cell.angle_gamma   90.00
#
_symmetry.space_group_name_H-M   'P 1'
#
loop_
_entity.id
_entity.type
_entity.pdbx_description
1 polymer ?
#
loop_
_entity_poly.entity_id
_entity_poly.type
_entity_poly.pdbx_seq_one_letter_code
_entity_poly.pdbx_strand_id
1 'polypeptide(L)'
;MWWCEEVDSRVFAWKRANMNKKHIYPILGVIGSLASIVALFLAFYGKVDSLAIKINGNDNPINANRISDVQGNVIINQSSETNVTGQFHVPTNLYGLTYHQARKELLGKGWIPNKRHWLHGDTVNMKSGNGPIFWKKGYFELDSCSGTGYAYCRFEFFDPSGRILVIITEGEEWSKGEDIHATVARVYFEN
;
A
#
# COMPACT_ATOMS: atom_id res chain seq x y z
N MET A 1 62.53 11.30 -3.27
CA MET A 1 62.69 12.77 -3.40
C MET A 1 61.76 13.19 -4.54
N TRP A 2 60.44 13.03 -4.34
CA TRP A 2 59.49 14.00 -3.80
C TRP A 2 59.40 15.25 -4.68
N TRP A 3 58.44 15.23 -5.60
CA TRP A 3 57.85 16.42 -6.20
C TRP A 3 56.39 16.48 -5.76
N CYS A 4 56.07 17.57 -5.07
CA CYS A 4 54.75 18.01 -4.67
C CYS A 4 54.05 18.72 -5.84
N GLU A 5 52.74 18.53 -5.96
CA GLU A 5 51.75 19.48 -6.49
C GLU A 5 50.39 18.99 -5.93
N GLU A 6 49.96 19.44 -4.76
CA GLU A 6 49.19 20.68 -4.49
C GLU A 6 47.71 20.53 -4.90
N VAL A 7 46.92 19.94 -3.99
CA VAL A 7 45.47 19.77 -4.13
C VAL A 7 44.76 20.93 -3.43
N ASP A 8 43.98 21.68 -4.22
CA ASP A 8 43.24 22.89 -3.87
C ASP A 8 42.22 22.66 -2.74
N SER A 9 42.39 23.38 -1.63
CA SER A 9 41.62 23.28 -0.39
C SER A 9 40.38 24.19 -0.34
N ARG A 10 39.88 24.68 -1.48
CA ARG A 10 38.82 25.71 -1.52
C ARG A 10 37.38 25.25 -1.71
N VAL A 11 37.07 23.95 -1.65
CA VAL A 11 35.68 23.46 -1.84
C VAL A 11 34.94 23.13 -0.53
N PHE A 12 35.62 23.06 0.62
CA PHE A 12 34.99 22.67 1.90
C PHE A 12 34.52 23.82 2.82
N ALA A 13 34.39 25.05 2.30
CA ALA A 13 34.07 26.23 3.12
C ALA A 13 32.66 26.81 2.94
N TRP A 14 31.71 26.11 2.30
CA TRP A 14 30.36 26.67 2.06
C TRP A 14 29.27 26.31 3.09
N LYS A 15 29.58 25.60 4.18
CA LYS A 15 28.55 25.08 5.10
C LYS A 15 28.61 25.58 6.54
N ARG A 16 29.04 26.82 6.81
CA ARG A 16 28.99 27.36 8.18
C ARG A 16 29.04 28.89 8.33
N ALA A 17 28.21 29.66 7.62
CA ALA A 17 28.08 31.09 7.95
C ALA A 17 26.79 31.74 7.41
N ASN A 18 25.59 31.37 7.88
CA ASN A 18 24.47 32.32 7.79
C ASN A 18 23.23 32.00 8.65
N MET A 19 23.35 31.92 9.97
CA MET A 19 22.16 32.01 10.84
C MET A 19 22.50 32.72 12.16
N ASN A 20 22.65 34.04 12.11
CA ASN A 20 22.39 34.87 13.28
C ASN A 20 22.13 36.33 12.87
N LYS A 21 20.87 36.74 12.86
CA LYS A 21 20.45 38.12 13.16
C LYS A 21 18.95 38.13 13.47
N LYS A 22 18.67 38.29 14.76
CA LYS A 22 17.38 38.64 15.37
C LYS A 22 17.00 40.08 15.00
N HIS A 23 15.69 40.38 14.96
CA HIS A 23 14.96 41.61 15.35
C HIS A 23 13.53 41.47 14.79
N ILE A 24 12.49 41.10 15.56
CA ILE A 24 11.66 41.82 16.56
C ILE A 24 10.67 42.86 15.92
N TYR A 25 9.40 42.77 16.38
CA TYR A 25 8.23 43.71 16.35
C TYR A 25 7.00 43.29 15.48
N PRO A 26 5.75 43.73 15.78
CA PRO A 26 4.80 43.01 16.65
C PRO A 26 3.32 42.92 16.13
N ILE A 27 2.55 42.01 16.74
CA ILE A 27 1.11 42.02 17.14
C ILE A 27 0.13 42.96 16.39
N LEU A 28 -0.95 42.39 15.82
CA LEU A 28 -2.36 42.84 16.01
C LEU A 28 -3.39 41.89 15.35
N GLY A 29 -4.16 41.21 16.21
CA GLY A 29 -5.62 41.09 16.11
C GLY A 29 -6.25 40.19 15.05
N VAL A 30 -6.66 38.97 15.43
CA VAL A 30 -8.04 38.47 15.23
C VAL A 30 -8.34 37.44 16.34
N ILE A 31 -8.90 37.90 17.46
CA ILE A 31 -9.52 37.01 18.46
C ILE A 31 -11.02 36.99 18.12
N GLY A 32 -11.39 36.19 17.13
CA GLY A 32 -12.77 35.98 16.71
C GLY A 32 -13.37 34.76 17.44
N SER A 33 -13.92 35.02 18.62
CA SER A 33 -14.95 34.25 19.35
C SER A 33 -15.24 32.79 18.90
N LEU A 34 -14.62 31.82 19.58
CA LEU A 34 -14.97 30.39 19.49
C LEU A 34 -16.35 30.03 20.08
N ALA A 35 -17.05 30.99 20.72
CA ALA A 35 -18.35 30.75 21.34
C ALA A 35 -19.51 30.65 20.34
N SER A 36 -19.34 31.12 19.09
CA SER A 36 -20.42 31.14 18.11
C SER A 36 -20.58 29.83 17.32
N ILE A 37 -19.54 28.99 17.25
CA ILE A 37 -19.59 27.73 16.47
C ILE A 37 -20.27 26.63 17.30
N VAL A 38 -20.12 26.64 18.63
CA VAL A 38 -20.75 25.63 19.52
C VAL A 38 -22.28 25.78 19.56
N ALA A 39 -22.80 27.01 19.47
CA ALA A 39 -24.25 27.26 19.47
C ALA A 39 -24.96 26.77 18.19
N LEU A 40 -24.27 26.76 17.04
CA LEU A 40 -24.80 26.19 15.80
C LEU A 40 -24.80 24.66 15.81
N PHE A 41 -23.89 24.02 16.55
CA PHE A 41 -23.84 22.56 16.68
C PHE A 41 -24.93 21.99 17.60
N LEU A 42 -25.37 22.72 18.61
CA LEU A 42 -26.39 22.25 19.56
C LEU A 42 -27.84 22.42 19.06
N ALA A 43 -28.09 23.27 18.05
CA ALA A 43 -29.43 23.47 17.50
C ALA A 43 -29.85 22.40 16.47
N PHE A 44 -28.94 21.56 15.98
CA PHE A 44 -29.24 20.51 15.00
C PHE A 44 -29.57 19.14 15.62
N TYR A 45 -29.34 18.95 16.92
CA TYR A 45 -29.68 17.71 17.65
C TYR A 45 -31.00 17.81 18.41
N GLY A 46 -31.94 18.60 17.89
CA GLY A 46 -33.32 18.62 18.34
C GLY A 46 -34.09 17.41 17.82
N LYS A 47 -34.28 16.42 18.71
CA LYS A 47 -35.45 15.53 18.77
C LYS A 47 -35.59 14.47 17.66
N VAL A 48 -35.00 13.30 17.94
CA VAL A 48 -35.48 12.02 17.39
C VAL A 48 -36.23 11.29 18.48
N ASP A 49 -37.56 11.36 18.45
CA ASP A 49 -38.41 10.55 19.32
C ASP A 49 -38.23 9.07 18.91
N SER A 50 -37.74 8.28 19.86
CA SER A 50 -37.42 6.86 19.68
C SER A 50 -38.71 6.03 19.61
N LEU A 51 -39.13 5.66 18.39
CA LEU A 51 -40.05 4.55 18.20
C LEU A 51 -39.25 3.25 18.19
N ALA A 52 -39.28 2.56 19.34
CA ALA A 52 -38.64 1.25 19.49
C ALA A 52 -39.33 0.21 18.60
N ILE A 53 -38.68 -0.19 17.51
CA ILE A 53 -39.03 -1.40 16.76
C ILE A 53 -38.45 -2.59 17.54
N LYS A 54 -39.33 -3.41 18.15
CA LYS A 54 -38.96 -4.73 18.67
C LYS A 54 -38.64 -5.64 17.48
N ILE A 55 -37.36 -5.85 17.21
CA ILE A 55 -36.91 -6.88 16.26
C ILE A 55 -36.80 -8.18 17.06
N ASN A 56 -37.68 -9.14 16.79
CA ASN A 56 -37.55 -10.49 17.32
C ASN A 56 -36.24 -11.11 16.78
N GLY A 57 -35.52 -11.79 17.68
CA GLY A 57 -34.13 -12.19 17.51
C GLY A 57 -33.82 -13.02 16.27
N ASN A 58 -32.65 -12.75 15.71
CA ASN A 58 -31.59 -13.74 15.53
C ASN A 58 -30.30 -12.99 15.17
N ASP A 59 -29.27 -13.22 15.97
CA ASP A 59 -27.98 -12.53 15.86
C ASP A 59 -27.22 -13.00 14.61
N ASN A 60 -27.11 -12.15 13.60
CA ASN A 60 -25.96 -12.16 12.69
C ASN A 60 -25.84 -10.81 11.95
N PRO A 61 -24.77 -10.02 12.13
CA PRO A 61 -24.63 -8.74 11.43
C PRO A 61 -24.17 -8.98 9.98
N ILE A 62 -25.13 -9.15 9.07
CA ILE A 62 -24.89 -9.03 7.62
C ILE A 62 -24.75 -7.53 7.30
N ASN A 63 -23.54 -7.11 6.90
CA ASN A 63 -23.30 -5.79 6.31
C ASN A 63 -23.96 -5.72 4.92
N ALA A 64 -25.27 -5.48 4.90
CA ALA A 64 -26.01 -5.20 3.68
C ALA A 64 -26.10 -3.69 3.50
N ASN A 65 -25.35 -3.15 2.54
CA ASN A 65 -25.65 -1.83 1.97
C ASN A 65 -26.98 -1.92 1.24
N ARG A 66 -28.07 -1.60 1.95
CA ARG A 66 -29.45 -1.76 1.50
C ARG A 66 -29.84 -0.57 0.61
N ILE A 67 -29.82 -0.76 -0.70
CA ILE A 67 -30.51 0.14 -1.64
C ILE A 67 -31.89 -0.48 -1.91
N SER A 68 -32.96 0.21 -1.50
CA SER A 68 -34.34 -0.17 -1.83
C SER A 68 -34.76 0.52 -3.11
N ASP A 69 -35.30 -0.22 -4.07
CA ASP A 69 -35.97 0.39 -5.22
C ASP A 69 -37.33 1.01 -4.83
N VAL A 70 -37.92 1.77 -5.75
CA VAL A 70 -39.21 2.49 -5.57
C VAL A 70 -40.39 1.51 -5.36
N GLN A 71 -40.19 0.22 -5.58
CA GLN A 71 -41.19 -0.84 -5.45
C GLN A 71 -40.98 -1.71 -4.19
N GLY A 72 -40.01 -1.36 -3.35
CA GLY A 72 -39.76 -2.05 -2.08
C GLY A 72 -39.01 -3.38 -2.21
N ASN A 73 -38.47 -3.71 -3.38
CA ASN A 73 -37.65 -4.89 -3.55
C ASN A 73 -36.21 -4.61 -3.10
N VAL A 74 -35.66 -5.56 -2.34
CA VAL A 74 -34.28 -5.55 -1.89
C VAL A 74 -33.41 -6.11 -3.01
N ILE A 75 -32.64 -5.27 -3.69
CA ILE A 75 -31.58 -5.73 -4.57
C ILE A 75 -30.34 -6.01 -3.70
N ILE A 76 -30.12 -7.29 -3.43
CA ILE A 76 -28.88 -7.76 -2.81
C ILE A 76 -27.77 -7.67 -3.85
N ASN A 77 -27.00 -6.57 -3.80
CA ASN A 77 -25.73 -6.49 -4.51
C ASN A 77 -24.79 -7.49 -3.84
N GLN A 78 -24.58 -8.63 -4.49
CA GLN A 78 -23.65 -9.68 -4.06
C GLN A 78 -22.23 -9.12 -4.13
N SER A 79 -21.78 -8.47 -3.05
CA SER A 79 -20.39 -8.05 -2.88
C SER A 79 -19.53 -9.30 -2.79
N SER A 80 -18.66 -9.46 -3.80
CA SER A 80 -17.46 -10.29 -3.89
C SER A 80 -17.39 -11.50 -2.96
N GLU A 81 -17.42 -12.69 -3.55
CA GLU A 81 -17.04 -13.99 -2.99
C GLU A 81 -16.08 -13.96 -1.78
N THR A 82 -16.60 -13.72 -0.58
CA THR A 82 -16.00 -14.22 0.65
C THR A 82 -16.77 -15.48 0.98
N ASN A 83 -16.29 -16.62 0.47
CA ASN A 83 -16.79 -17.91 0.90
C ASN A 83 -16.68 -18.00 2.42
N VAL A 84 -17.81 -18.28 3.07
CA VAL A 84 -18.01 -18.35 4.53
C VAL A 84 -17.28 -19.58 5.14
N THR A 85 -16.36 -20.20 4.40
CA THR A 85 -15.59 -21.39 4.78
C THR A 85 -14.15 -21.11 5.18
N GLY A 86 -13.72 -19.84 5.24
CA GLY A 86 -12.36 -19.48 5.67
C GLY A 86 -11.25 -19.90 4.70
N GLN A 87 -11.60 -20.44 3.53
CA GLN A 87 -10.63 -20.73 2.48
C GLN A 87 -10.40 -19.48 1.64
N PHE A 88 -9.26 -18.83 1.87
CA PHE A 88 -8.75 -17.82 0.95
C PHE A 88 -8.36 -18.50 -0.36
N HIS A 89 -9.18 -18.29 -1.39
CA HIS A 89 -8.92 -18.79 -2.74
C HIS A 89 -7.95 -17.86 -3.47
N VAL A 90 -6.99 -18.45 -4.16
CA VAL A 90 -6.10 -17.74 -5.07
C VAL A 90 -6.94 -17.24 -6.25
N PRO A 91 -6.81 -15.97 -6.67
CA PRO A 91 -7.44 -15.49 -7.90
C PRO A 91 -7.06 -16.38 -9.08
N THR A 92 -8.05 -16.83 -9.85
CA THR A 92 -7.85 -17.80 -10.94
C THR A 92 -7.08 -17.25 -12.14
N ASN A 93 -7.00 -15.92 -12.31
CA ASN A 93 -6.46 -15.29 -13.51
C ASN A 93 -5.18 -14.47 -13.27
N LEU A 94 -4.27 -14.94 -12.41
CA LEU A 94 -3.00 -14.24 -12.17
C LEU A 94 -1.94 -14.52 -13.24
N TYR A 95 -1.99 -15.68 -13.88
CA TYR A 95 -0.98 -16.10 -14.86
C TYR A 95 -0.95 -15.18 -16.09
N GLY A 96 0.25 -14.81 -16.52
CA GLY A 96 0.46 -13.93 -17.68
C GLY A 96 0.19 -12.44 -17.42
N LEU A 97 -0.40 -12.07 -16.28
CA LEU A 97 -0.49 -10.67 -15.88
C LEU A 97 0.89 -10.11 -15.56
N THR A 98 1.07 -8.81 -15.78
CA THR A 98 2.23 -8.11 -15.20
C THR A 98 2.18 -8.21 -13.68
N TYR A 99 3.34 -8.23 -13.03
CA TYR A 99 3.39 -8.27 -11.56
C TYR A 99 2.59 -7.10 -10.93
N HIS A 100 2.63 -5.92 -11.56
CA HIS A 100 1.90 -4.73 -11.11
C HIS A 100 0.38 -4.97 -11.06
N GLN A 101 -0.16 -5.61 -12.10
CA GLN A 101 -1.58 -5.97 -12.17
C GLN A 101 -1.92 -7.07 -11.18
N ALA A 102 -1.13 -8.15 -11.14
CA ALA A 102 -1.33 -9.26 -10.22
C ALA A 102 -1.34 -8.80 -8.76
N ARG A 103 -0.39 -7.94 -8.38
CA ARG A 103 -0.33 -7.33 -7.04
C ARG A 103 -1.59 -6.53 -6.72
N LYS A 104 -2.08 -5.72 -7.66
CA LYS A 104 -3.30 -4.93 -7.47
C LYS A 104 -4.51 -5.83 -7.22
N GLU A 105 -4.63 -6.93 -7.97
CA GLU A 105 -5.69 -7.91 -7.76
C GLU A 105 -5.60 -8.59 -6.38
N LEU A 106 -4.40 -9.04 -6.00
CA LEU A 106 -4.16 -9.67 -4.70
C LEU A 106 -4.53 -8.74 -3.54
N LEU A 107 -4.06 -7.49 -3.57
CA LEU A 107 -4.41 -6.48 -2.57
C LEU A 107 -5.92 -6.21 -2.54
N GLY A 108 -6.57 -6.15 -3.70
CA GLY A 108 -8.02 -5.97 -3.82
C GLY A 108 -8.84 -7.11 -3.22
N LYS A 109 -8.28 -8.33 -3.16
CA LYS A 109 -8.90 -9.49 -2.52
C LYS A 109 -8.46 -9.71 -1.07
N GLY A 110 -7.74 -8.76 -0.46
CA GLY A 110 -7.35 -8.82 0.94
C GLY A 110 -6.13 -9.69 1.24
N TRP A 111 -5.31 -10.03 0.23
CA TRP A 111 -4.00 -10.62 0.47
C TRP A 111 -3.05 -9.60 1.08
N ILE A 112 -2.26 -10.04 2.06
CA ILE A 112 -1.36 -9.17 2.84
C ILE A 112 0.07 -9.38 2.33
N PRO A 113 0.76 -8.34 1.81
CA PRO A 113 2.15 -8.49 1.38
C PRO A 113 3.06 -8.92 2.53
N ASN A 114 3.91 -9.93 2.32
CA ASN A 114 4.92 -10.34 3.31
C ASN A 114 6.11 -9.37 3.30
N LYS A 115 5.89 -8.19 3.88
CA LYS A 115 6.86 -7.09 3.84
C LYS A 115 8.17 -7.50 4.52
N ARG A 116 9.25 -7.44 3.76
CA ARG A 116 10.61 -7.59 4.24
C ARG A 116 11.11 -6.31 4.89
N HIS A 117 12.08 -6.47 5.79
CA HIS A 117 12.77 -5.35 6.43
C HIS A 117 13.52 -4.50 5.38
N TRP A 118 13.71 -3.21 5.63
CA TRP A 118 14.33 -2.29 4.63
C TRP A 118 15.75 -2.69 4.22
N LEU A 119 16.52 -3.32 5.12
CA LEU A 119 17.85 -3.85 4.82
C LEU A 119 17.83 -5.07 3.88
N HIS A 120 16.67 -5.68 3.65
CA HIS A 120 16.55 -6.85 2.77
C HIS A 120 16.98 -6.53 1.34
N GLY A 121 16.67 -5.32 0.86
CA GLY A 121 17.09 -4.85 -0.47
C GLY A 121 18.60 -4.80 -0.68
N ASP A 122 19.39 -4.84 0.39
CA ASP A 122 20.85 -4.86 0.31
C ASP A 122 21.47 -6.25 0.21
N THR A 123 20.67 -7.31 0.33
CA THR A 123 21.13 -8.70 0.23
C THR A 123 21.54 -9.06 -1.20
N VAL A 124 22.40 -10.08 -1.33
CA VAL A 124 22.91 -10.55 -2.63
C VAL A 124 21.78 -11.01 -3.56
N ASN A 125 20.76 -11.68 -3.00
CA ASN A 125 19.61 -12.18 -3.75
C ASN A 125 18.71 -11.04 -4.28
N MET A 126 18.75 -9.87 -3.64
CA MET A 126 17.96 -8.69 -4.03
C MET A 126 18.71 -7.77 -4.99
N LYS A 127 20.03 -7.85 -5.03
CA LYS A 127 20.88 -7.09 -5.96
C LYS A 127 20.98 -7.71 -7.36
N SER A 128 20.37 -8.88 -7.57
CA SER A 128 20.43 -9.64 -8.81
C SER A 128 19.15 -9.46 -9.65
N GLY A 129 19.28 -9.54 -10.98
CA GLY A 129 18.15 -9.47 -11.91
C GLY A 129 17.29 -8.21 -11.72
N ASN A 130 15.97 -8.39 -11.72
CA ASN A 130 15.01 -7.30 -11.53
C ASN A 130 14.91 -6.79 -10.08
N GLY A 131 15.64 -7.37 -9.14
CA GLY A 131 15.50 -7.09 -7.70
C GLY A 131 15.64 -5.60 -7.33
N PRO A 132 16.69 -4.88 -7.79
CA PRO A 132 16.84 -3.45 -7.51
C PRO A 132 15.70 -2.60 -8.07
N ILE A 133 15.12 -3.01 -9.19
CA ILE A 133 14.07 -2.28 -9.91
C ILE A 133 12.77 -2.39 -9.15
N PHE A 134 12.37 -3.60 -8.79
CA PHE A 134 11.17 -3.84 -7.98
C PHE A 134 11.30 -3.25 -6.57
N TRP A 135 12.47 -3.36 -5.94
CA TRP A 135 12.69 -2.78 -4.61
C TRP A 135 12.55 -1.26 -4.61
N LYS A 136 13.14 -0.59 -5.61
CA LYS A 136 13.01 0.88 -5.78
C LYS A 136 11.56 1.31 -6.04
N LYS A 137 10.73 0.46 -6.65
CA LYS A 137 9.29 0.68 -6.83
C LYS A 137 8.46 0.45 -5.55
N GLY A 138 9.06 -0.06 -4.48
CA GLY A 138 8.40 -0.25 -3.18
C GLY A 138 7.68 -1.58 -3.02
N TYR A 139 8.06 -2.61 -3.78
CA TYR A 139 7.58 -3.98 -3.59
C TYR A 139 8.38 -4.67 -2.51
N PHE A 140 8.02 -4.40 -1.26
CA PHE A 140 8.71 -4.95 -0.09
C PHE A 140 8.36 -6.40 0.20
N GLU A 141 7.36 -6.96 -0.47
CA GLU A 141 7.05 -8.39 -0.50
C GLU A 141 7.99 -9.22 -1.39
N LEU A 142 8.92 -8.56 -2.08
CA LEU A 142 9.92 -9.22 -2.88
C LEU A 142 10.91 -9.95 -1.97
N ASP A 143 11.04 -11.25 -2.20
CA ASP A 143 11.91 -12.13 -1.44
C ASP A 143 13.28 -12.28 -2.10
N SER A 144 13.30 -12.61 -3.39
CA SER A 144 14.54 -12.89 -4.11
C SER A 144 14.35 -12.74 -5.62
N CYS A 145 15.42 -12.39 -6.31
CA CYS A 145 15.45 -12.34 -7.78
C CYS A 145 16.68 -13.07 -8.32
N SER A 146 16.46 -13.75 -9.44
CA SER A 146 17.49 -14.44 -10.20
C SER A 146 18.07 -13.48 -11.24
N GLY A 147 19.39 -13.38 -11.31
CA GLY A 147 20.11 -12.73 -12.41
C GLY A 147 20.30 -13.61 -13.63
N THR A 148 19.49 -14.67 -13.78
CA THR A 148 19.48 -15.48 -15.02
C THR A 148 18.77 -14.71 -16.13
N GLY A 149 19.05 -15.00 -17.40
CA GLY A 149 18.40 -14.31 -18.53
C GLY A 149 16.87 -14.48 -18.63
N TYR A 150 16.25 -15.25 -17.73
CA TYR A 150 14.80 -15.33 -17.54
C TYR A 150 14.28 -14.39 -16.43
N ALA A 151 15.18 -13.81 -15.64
CA ALA A 151 14.93 -12.79 -14.62
C ALA A 151 13.84 -13.13 -13.60
N TYR A 152 13.81 -14.40 -13.15
CA TYR A 152 12.79 -14.85 -12.19
C TYR A 152 12.83 -14.06 -10.88
N CYS A 153 11.67 -13.62 -10.39
CA CYS A 153 11.57 -13.02 -9.06
C CYS A 153 10.46 -13.69 -8.24
N ARG A 154 10.71 -13.83 -6.94
CA ARG A 154 9.82 -14.46 -5.97
C ARG A 154 9.22 -13.40 -5.07
N PHE A 155 7.89 -13.38 -4.98
CA PHE A 155 7.13 -12.50 -4.11
C PHE A 155 6.23 -13.33 -3.19
N GLU A 156 6.05 -12.86 -1.96
CA GLU A 156 5.29 -13.59 -0.94
C GLU A 156 4.12 -12.76 -0.38
N PHE A 157 2.98 -13.40 -0.23
CA PHE A 157 1.78 -12.82 0.40
C PHE A 157 1.26 -13.77 1.47
N PHE A 158 0.70 -13.21 2.53
CA PHE A 158 -0.07 -13.95 3.52
C PHE A 158 -1.55 -13.87 3.22
N ASP A 159 -2.24 -14.96 3.51
CA ASP A 159 -3.68 -14.90 3.74
C ASP A 159 -3.98 -14.59 5.23
N PRO A 160 -5.24 -14.32 5.59
CA PRO A 160 -5.63 -14.10 6.99
C PRO A 160 -5.39 -15.31 7.91
N SER A 161 -5.18 -16.51 7.36
CA SER A 161 -4.86 -17.72 8.14
C SER A 161 -3.35 -17.90 8.37
N GLY A 162 -2.50 -17.05 7.76
CA GLY A 162 -1.05 -17.12 7.86
C GLY A 162 -0.37 -18.03 6.83
N ARG A 163 -1.10 -18.58 5.86
CA ARG A 163 -0.52 -19.34 4.75
C ARG A 163 0.21 -18.40 3.80
N ILE A 164 1.33 -18.86 3.24
CA ILE A 164 2.14 -18.08 2.30
C ILE A 164 1.78 -18.45 0.87
N LEU A 165 1.27 -17.48 0.12
CA LEU A 165 1.15 -17.54 -1.34
C LEU A 165 2.42 -16.99 -1.97
N VAL A 166 3.02 -17.79 -2.84
CA VAL A 166 4.21 -17.45 -3.61
C VAL A 166 3.81 -17.12 -5.04
N ILE A 167 4.29 -15.97 -5.52
CA ILE A 167 4.20 -15.54 -6.91
C ILE A 167 5.59 -15.52 -7.51
N ILE A 168 5.77 -16.24 -8.63
CA ILE A 168 6.99 -16.21 -9.42
C ILE A 168 6.71 -15.43 -10.70
N THR A 169 7.52 -14.41 -10.96
CA THR A 169 7.50 -13.68 -12.23
C THR A 169 8.62 -14.15 -13.14
N GLU A 170 8.48 -13.94 -14.44
CA GLU A 170 9.52 -14.13 -15.45
C GLU A 170 9.57 -12.92 -16.40
N GLY A 171 10.71 -12.74 -17.07
CA GLY A 171 10.95 -11.62 -17.97
C GLY A 171 11.56 -10.41 -17.27
N GLU A 172 12.10 -9.50 -18.09
CA GLU A 172 12.77 -8.29 -17.62
C GLU A 172 11.76 -7.24 -17.13
N GLU A 173 12.16 -6.45 -16.15
CA GLU A 173 11.41 -5.27 -15.69
C GLU A 173 12.23 -4.03 -16.03
N TRP A 174 11.75 -3.20 -16.95
CA TRP A 174 12.47 -2.00 -17.37
C TRP A 174 11.50 -0.86 -17.71
N SER A 175 11.88 0.38 -17.39
CA SER A 175 11.03 1.55 -17.61
C SER A 175 11.77 2.73 -18.23
N LYS A 176 12.94 2.50 -18.85
CA LYS A 176 13.74 3.57 -19.47
C LYS A 176 13.76 3.37 -20.99
N GLY A 177 12.68 3.80 -21.65
CA GLY A 177 12.56 3.86 -23.12
C GLY A 177 11.36 3.09 -23.68
N GLU A 178 11.02 1.97 -23.07
CA GLU A 178 9.86 1.13 -23.38
C GLU A 178 9.42 0.47 -22.07
N ASP A 179 8.12 0.40 -21.81
CA ASP A 179 7.58 -0.20 -20.58
C ASP A 179 7.58 -1.72 -20.74
N ILE A 180 8.66 -2.35 -20.28
CA ILE A 180 8.81 -3.80 -20.25
C ILE A 180 8.50 -4.27 -18.84
N HIS A 181 7.56 -5.21 -18.71
CA HIS A 181 7.09 -5.69 -17.43
C HIS A 181 7.28 -7.19 -17.28
N ALA A 182 7.78 -7.60 -16.13
CA ALA A 182 7.81 -9.02 -15.79
C ALA A 182 6.38 -9.53 -15.58
N THR A 183 6.10 -10.73 -16.09
CA THR A 183 4.79 -11.37 -16.02
C THR A 183 4.79 -12.54 -15.05
N VAL A 184 3.64 -12.82 -14.45
CA VAL A 184 3.48 -13.95 -13.52
C VAL A 184 3.56 -15.27 -14.28
N ALA A 185 4.57 -16.07 -13.93
CA ALA A 185 4.85 -17.38 -14.50
C ALA A 185 4.29 -18.52 -13.64
N ARG A 186 4.31 -18.38 -12.30
CA ARG A 186 3.81 -19.40 -11.37
C ARG A 186 3.18 -18.80 -10.13
N VAL A 187 2.20 -19.53 -9.60
CA VAL A 187 1.51 -19.21 -8.34
C VAL A 187 1.27 -20.50 -7.56
N TYR A 188 1.72 -20.56 -6.31
CA TYR A 188 1.56 -21.74 -5.44
C TYR A 188 1.64 -21.37 -3.96
N PHE A 189 1.20 -22.26 -3.07
CA PHE A 189 1.37 -22.09 -1.62
C PHE A 189 2.69 -22.71 -1.15
N GLU A 190 3.42 -22.01 -0.28
CA GLU A 190 4.57 -22.57 0.43
C GLU A 190 4.07 -23.60 1.46
N ASN A 191 4.71 -24.77 1.52
CA ASN A 191 4.34 -25.89 2.39
C ASN A 191 5.04 -25.81 3.75
#